data_AF-A0A3S1B1A5-F1
#
_entry.id   AF-A0A3S1B1A5-F1
#
_cell.length_a   1.000
_cell.length_b   1.000
_cell.length_c   1.000
_cell.angle_alpha   90.00
_cell.angle_beta   90.00
_cell.angle_gamma   90.00
#
_symmetry.space_group_name_H-M   'P 1'
#
loop_
_entity.id
_entity.type
_entity.pdbx_description
1 polymer ?
#
loop_
_entity_poly.entity_id
_entity_poly.type
_entity_poly.pdbx_seq_one_letter_code
_entity_poly.pdbx_strand_id
1 'polypeptide(L)'
;FFVDINAAAGEKTEKEFQEKYGADSVKFQVADITDFTKFEGEYITDFSKFEGEYITDFSKFEGEHFCTNQSATTTLVKGTLMATEHMRKDKGGNGGRIINVSSDAGLEIPLLAPVYAGTKHAVRAFTSCLSIAPDLPEQDIEYGVLCPCPAATDMFMNIDNEKVRHLHTLRPEVKKVITAPIECITRGFLKLVSLDQMNGAILYACQTEMTFRRMDNVGVGATWPTGEPPKKMLFDQMYEDIVAQGEAK
;
A
#
# COMPACT_ATOMS: atom_id res chain seq x y z
N PHE A 1 -10.72 -2.15 17.05
CA PHE A 1 -9.53 -1.48 17.66
C PHE A 1 -8.80 -0.73 16.55
N PHE A 2 -8.32 0.50 16.79
CA PHE A 2 -7.51 1.26 15.84
C PHE A 2 -6.47 2.11 16.55
N VAL A 3 -5.41 2.53 15.84
CA VAL A 3 -4.29 3.29 16.41
C VAL A 3 -3.89 4.45 15.52
N ASP A 4 -3.36 5.52 16.13
CA ASP A 4 -2.83 6.71 15.46
C ASP A 4 -1.86 7.44 16.41
N ILE A 5 -0.92 8.21 15.86
CA ILE A 5 -0.03 9.07 16.65
C ILE A 5 -0.76 10.30 17.20
N ASN A 6 -1.84 10.73 16.55
CA ASN A 6 -2.67 11.87 16.93
C ASN A 6 -3.71 11.46 17.98
N ALA A 7 -3.31 11.55 19.25
CA ALA A 7 -4.16 11.23 20.39
C ALA A 7 -5.52 11.97 20.37
N ALA A 8 -5.50 13.28 20.12
CA ALA A 8 -6.71 14.10 20.16
C ALA A 8 -7.73 13.69 19.08
N ALA A 9 -7.27 13.43 17.85
CA ALA A 9 -8.15 12.98 16.78
C ALA A 9 -8.67 11.55 17.02
N GLY A 10 -7.81 10.66 17.51
CA GLY A 10 -8.17 9.28 17.79
C GLY A 10 -9.16 9.12 18.94
N GLU A 11 -8.93 9.78 20.08
CA GLU A 11 -9.84 9.77 21.24
C GLU A 11 -11.22 10.35 20.89
N LYS A 12 -11.23 11.43 20.10
CA LYS A 12 -12.49 11.99 19.60
C LYS A 12 -13.24 10.97 18.73
N THR A 13 -12.53 10.32 17.80
CA THR A 13 -13.11 9.32 16.90
C THR A 13 -13.62 8.09 17.67
N GLU A 14 -12.86 7.63 18.67
CA GLU A 14 -13.27 6.55 19.57
C GLU A 14 -14.61 6.87 20.23
N LYS A 15 -14.71 8.04 20.86
CA LYS A 15 -15.94 8.46 21.53
C LYS A 15 -17.13 8.53 20.57
N GLU A 16 -16.96 9.17 19.42
CA GLU A 16 -18.01 9.28 18.40
C GLU A 16 -18.48 7.90 17.91
N PHE A 17 -17.56 6.96 17.74
CA PHE A 17 -17.89 5.62 17.25
C PHE A 17 -18.45 4.72 18.36
N GLN A 18 -18.00 4.85 19.60
CA GLN A 18 -18.59 4.15 20.74
C GLN A 18 -20.03 4.60 21.00
N GLU A 19 -20.34 5.88 20.83
CA GLU A 19 -21.72 6.39 20.91
C GLU A 19 -22.64 5.78 19.83
N LYS A 20 -22.09 5.46 18.66
CA LYS A 20 -22.86 4.93 17.53
C LYS A 20 -22.95 3.40 17.48
N TYR A 21 -21.89 2.71 17.88
CA TYR A 21 -21.72 1.26 17.67
C TYR A 21 -21.53 0.47 18.97
N GLY A 22 -21.49 1.15 20.13
CA GLY A 22 -21.31 0.56 21.45
C GLY A 22 -19.87 0.68 21.97
N ALA A 23 -19.73 0.83 23.29
CA ALA A 23 -18.46 1.05 23.97
C ALA A 23 -17.48 -0.13 23.81
N ASP A 24 -17.99 -1.37 23.81
CA ASP A 24 -17.17 -2.58 23.70
C ASP A 24 -16.71 -2.86 22.24
N SER A 25 -17.33 -2.20 21.26
CA SER A 25 -17.08 -2.44 19.83
C SER A 25 -15.86 -1.66 19.30
N VAL A 26 -15.47 -0.58 19.98
CA VAL A 26 -14.48 0.38 19.47
C VAL A 26 -13.50 0.73 20.58
N LYS A 27 -12.21 0.65 20.24
CA LYS A 27 -11.12 1.01 21.13
C LYS A 27 -10.03 1.70 20.34
N PHE A 28 -9.51 2.80 20.90
CA PHE A 28 -8.38 3.55 20.36
C PHE A 28 -7.15 3.39 21.26
N GLN A 29 -5.97 3.43 20.65
CA GLN A 29 -4.72 3.54 21.36
C GLN A 29 -3.74 4.43 20.59
N VAL A 30 -3.11 5.35 21.30
CA VAL A 30 -2.05 6.19 20.73
C VAL A 30 -0.85 5.30 20.43
N ALA A 31 -0.36 5.34 19.19
CA ALA A 31 0.82 4.58 18.78
C ALA A 31 1.65 5.33 17.74
N ASP A 32 2.95 5.46 18.01
CA ASP A 32 3.92 5.79 16.97
C ASP A 32 4.44 4.49 16.35
N ILE A 33 3.85 4.17 15.21
CA ILE A 33 4.14 2.98 14.40
C ILE A 33 5.55 3.01 13.76
N THR A 34 6.28 4.13 13.85
CA THR A 34 7.68 4.19 13.44
C THR A 34 8.63 3.79 14.57
N ASP A 35 8.15 3.81 15.83
CA ASP A 35 8.87 3.29 17.00
C ASP A 35 8.60 1.79 17.19
N PHE A 36 9.34 0.98 16.42
CA PHE A 36 9.21 -0.47 16.45
C PHE A 36 9.53 -1.10 17.81
N THR A 37 10.31 -0.42 18.65
CA THR A 37 10.65 -0.96 19.98
C THR A 37 9.43 -1.00 20.90
N LYS A 38 8.49 -0.07 20.71
CA LYS A 38 7.23 -0.02 21.46
C LYS A 38 6.09 -0.75 20.78
N PHE A 39 6.15 -0.90 19.45
CA PHE A 39 5.09 -1.56 18.69
C PHE A 39 4.87 -3.03 19.09
N GLU A 40 5.93 -3.78 19.36
CA GLU A 40 5.87 -5.21 19.74
C GLU A 40 5.45 -5.45 21.20
N GLY A 41 5.55 -4.45 22.08
CA GLY A 41 5.37 -4.62 23.52
C GLY A 41 4.30 -3.75 24.18
N GLU A 42 3.96 -2.60 23.58
CA GLU A 42 3.07 -1.60 24.20
C GLU A 42 1.79 -1.38 23.39
N TYR A 43 1.86 -1.38 22.06
CA TYR A 43 0.74 -0.98 21.21
C TYR A 43 -0.20 -2.12 20.81
N ILE A 44 0.30 -3.36 20.72
CA ILE A 44 -0.53 -4.53 20.45
C ILE A 44 -0.22 -5.59 21.50
N THR A 45 -0.80 -5.42 22.69
CA THR A 45 -0.55 -6.29 23.86
C THR A 45 -1.39 -7.56 23.87
N ASP A 46 -2.42 -7.65 23.03
CA ASP A 46 -3.34 -8.79 23.03
C ASP A 46 -3.99 -9.02 21.66
N PHE A 47 -3.31 -9.78 20.80
CA PHE A 47 -3.85 -10.22 19.52
C PHE A 47 -5.04 -11.18 19.67
N SER A 48 -5.28 -11.77 20.85
CA SER A 48 -6.42 -12.67 21.07
C SER A 48 -7.76 -11.96 20.98
N LYS A 49 -7.78 -10.62 21.10
CA LYS A 49 -8.98 -9.78 20.94
C LYS A 49 -9.25 -9.36 19.49
N PHE A 50 -8.31 -9.61 18.58
CA PHE A 50 -8.53 -9.39 17.16
C PHE A 50 -9.09 -10.67 16.56
N GLU A 51 -10.39 -10.88 16.75
CA GLU A 51 -11.09 -11.90 15.98
C GLU A 51 -11.29 -11.37 14.55
N GLY A 52 -10.66 -12.01 13.57
CA GLY A 52 -11.01 -11.87 12.15
C GLY A 52 -10.01 -11.08 11.30
N GLU A 53 -9.84 -9.78 11.54
CA GLU A 53 -9.24 -8.88 10.53
C GLU A 53 -8.22 -7.89 11.11
N TYR A 54 -7.08 -7.78 10.43
CA TYR A 54 -6.02 -6.82 10.67
C TYR A 54 -5.79 -5.98 9.41
N ILE A 55 -5.86 -4.66 9.54
CA ILE A 55 -5.76 -3.74 8.41
C ILE A 55 -4.54 -2.87 8.65
N THR A 56 -3.62 -2.86 7.70
CA THR A 56 -2.52 -1.90 7.72
C THR A 56 -2.75 -0.82 6.68
N ASP A 57 -2.98 0.39 7.17
CA ASP A 57 -2.87 1.60 6.37
C ASP A 57 -1.76 2.47 6.95
N PHE A 58 -0.58 2.35 6.36
CA PHE A 58 0.57 3.19 6.68
C PHE A 58 0.82 4.22 5.58
N SER A 59 -0.24 4.61 4.86
CA SER A 59 -0.15 5.58 3.78
C SER A 59 0.18 6.98 4.31
N LYS A 60 1.48 7.26 4.42
CA LYS A 60 1.98 8.62 4.55
C LYS A 60 2.57 9.05 3.21
N PHE A 61 1.99 10.08 2.60
CA PHE A 61 2.59 10.77 1.46
C PHE A 61 3.03 12.16 1.88
N GLU A 62 4.34 12.35 2.05
CA GLU A 62 4.95 13.67 2.20
C GLU A 62 5.74 14.00 0.93
N GLY A 63 5.16 13.72 -0.24
CA GLY A 63 5.85 13.90 -1.52
C GLY A 63 6.87 12.80 -1.85
N GLU A 64 7.82 13.13 -2.71
CA GLU A 64 8.85 12.24 -3.29
C GLU A 64 10.10 12.12 -2.42
N HIS A 65 10.01 12.47 -1.13
CA HIS A 65 11.10 12.25 -0.19
C HIS A 65 11.32 10.74 0.02
N PHE A 66 12.48 10.26 -0.45
CA PHE A 66 12.86 8.84 -0.38
C PHE A 66 12.74 8.27 1.03
N CYS A 67 13.31 8.94 2.03
CA CYS A 67 13.34 8.45 3.41
C CYS A 67 11.93 8.27 4.00
N THR A 68 11.00 9.22 3.77
CA THR A 68 9.63 9.11 4.28
C THR A 68 8.90 7.93 3.66
N ASN A 69 8.95 7.82 2.32
CA ASN A 69 8.29 6.73 1.59
C ASN A 69 8.88 5.36 1.98
N GLN A 70 10.20 5.28 2.10
CA GLN A 70 10.90 4.07 2.55
C GLN A 70 10.49 3.71 3.99
N SER A 71 10.43 4.69 4.89
CA SER A 71 10.03 4.48 6.29
C SER A 71 8.61 3.92 6.37
N ALA A 72 7.65 4.55 5.68
CA ALA A 72 6.26 4.07 5.63
C ALA A 72 6.16 2.62 5.10
N THR A 73 6.94 2.28 4.08
CA THR A 73 7.02 0.91 3.54
C THR A 73 7.61 -0.07 4.56
N THR A 74 8.67 0.35 5.25
CA THR A 74 9.33 -0.46 6.27
C THR A 74 8.40 -0.73 7.45
N THR A 75 7.65 0.29 7.88
CA THR A 75 6.61 0.15 8.90
C THR A 75 5.54 -0.84 8.47
N LEU A 76 5.07 -0.76 7.23
CA LEU A 76 4.11 -1.72 6.70
C LEU A 76 4.63 -3.14 6.74
N VAL A 77 5.81 -3.38 6.18
CA VAL A 77 6.41 -4.72 6.14
C VAL A 77 6.55 -5.29 7.56
N LYS A 78 7.12 -4.51 8.49
CA LYS A 78 7.31 -4.97 9.88
C LYS A 78 5.98 -5.21 10.59
N GLY A 79 5.00 -4.33 10.43
CA GLY A 79 3.66 -4.48 11.00
C GLY A 79 2.95 -5.73 10.48
N THR A 80 2.98 -5.97 9.17
CA THR A 80 2.42 -7.19 8.56
C THR A 80 3.10 -8.46 9.06
N LEU A 81 4.44 -8.49 9.14
CA LEU A 81 5.17 -9.66 9.63
C LEU A 81 4.86 -9.95 11.10
N MET A 82 4.78 -8.90 11.92
CA MET A 82 4.41 -9.03 13.33
C MET A 82 2.98 -9.54 13.49
N ALA A 83 2.01 -8.95 12.77
CA ALA A 83 0.63 -9.42 12.80
C ALA A 83 0.52 -10.88 12.36
N THR A 84 1.24 -11.25 11.30
CA THR A 84 1.32 -12.65 10.82
C THR A 84 1.79 -13.59 11.93
N GLU A 85 2.86 -13.24 12.64
CA GLU A 85 3.43 -14.08 13.70
C GLU A 85 2.46 -14.30 14.87
N HIS A 86 1.65 -13.31 15.21
CA HIS A 86 0.69 -13.41 16.30
C HIS A 86 -0.66 -14.01 15.89
N MET A 87 -1.06 -13.83 14.63
CA MET A 87 -2.35 -14.31 14.12
C MET A 87 -2.30 -15.78 13.70
N ARG A 88 -1.15 -16.29 13.28
CA ARG A 88 -1.04 -17.63 12.67
C ARG A 88 -1.50 -18.76 13.60
N LYS A 89 -2.36 -19.64 13.09
CA LYS A 89 -2.97 -20.74 13.87
C LYS A 89 -1.97 -21.75 14.38
N ASP A 90 -0.96 -22.09 13.59
CA ASP A 90 0.10 -23.03 13.97
C ASP A 90 0.99 -22.54 15.13
N LYS A 91 0.90 -21.25 15.52
CA LYS A 91 1.54 -20.70 16.73
C LYS A 91 0.54 -20.28 17.81
N GLY A 92 -0.69 -20.78 17.75
CA GLY A 92 -1.71 -20.53 18.77
C GLY A 92 -2.51 -19.24 18.56
N GLY A 93 -2.35 -18.56 17.42
CA GLY A 93 -3.24 -17.49 16.99
C GLY A 93 -4.58 -18.02 16.45
N ASN A 94 -5.46 -17.12 16.03
CA ASN A 94 -6.82 -17.43 15.58
C ASN A 94 -6.98 -17.51 14.05
N GLY A 95 -5.88 -17.34 13.29
CA GLY A 95 -5.93 -17.07 11.87
C GLY A 95 -6.48 -15.67 11.59
N GLY A 96 -6.89 -15.42 10.34
CA GLY A 96 -7.65 -14.22 9.99
C GLY A 96 -7.24 -13.60 8.66
N ARG A 97 -7.42 -12.30 8.55
CA ARG A 97 -7.27 -11.54 7.30
C ARG A 97 -6.33 -10.38 7.50
N ILE A 98 -5.36 -10.22 6.62
CA ILE A 98 -4.47 -9.05 6.59
C ILE A 98 -4.70 -8.28 5.30
N ILE A 99 -5.14 -7.02 5.40
CA ILE A 99 -5.30 -6.12 4.26
C ILE A 99 -4.24 -5.03 4.33
N ASN A 100 -3.39 -4.95 3.30
CA ASN A 100 -2.39 -3.90 3.17
C ASN A 100 -2.84 -2.85 2.14
N VAL A 101 -2.79 -1.56 2.50
CA VAL A 101 -3.17 -0.46 1.61
C VAL A 101 -1.96 -0.01 0.75
N SER A 102 -2.01 -0.38 -0.54
CA SER A 102 -1.09 0.13 -1.56
C SER A 102 -1.64 1.41 -2.19
N SER A 103 -1.75 1.48 -3.51
CA SER A 103 -2.27 2.59 -4.33
C SER A 103 -2.37 2.10 -5.78
N ASP A 104 -3.12 2.80 -6.61
CA ASP A 104 -3.04 2.71 -8.08
C ASP A 104 -1.61 2.87 -8.62
N ALA A 105 -0.77 3.71 -8.00
CA ALA A 105 0.67 3.81 -8.26
C ALA A 105 1.47 2.53 -7.90
N GLY A 106 0.85 1.61 -7.16
CA GLY A 106 1.34 0.25 -6.93
C GLY A 106 0.93 -0.73 -8.02
N LEU A 107 0.14 -0.32 -9.01
CA LEU A 107 -0.32 -1.11 -10.14
C LEU A 107 0.21 -0.56 -11.46
N GLU A 108 0.27 0.77 -11.58
CA GLU A 108 0.68 1.51 -12.76
C GLU A 108 1.94 2.33 -12.49
N ILE A 109 2.57 2.86 -13.54
CA ILE A 109 3.77 3.70 -13.43
C ILE A 109 3.34 5.16 -13.57
N PRO A 110 3.12 5.91 -12.46
CA PRO A 110 2.77 7.31 -12.53
C PRO A 110 3.96 8.15 -12.99
N LEU A 111 3.69 9.15 -13.84
CA LEU A 111 4.70 10.02 -14.44
C LEU A 111 5.45 10.90 -13.42
N LEU A 112 4.79 11.26 -12.32
CA LEU A 112 5.22 12.36 -11.44
C LEU A 112 5.74 11.89 -10.07
N ALA A 113 5.57 10.61 -9.75
CA ALA A 113 5.77 10.09 -8.40
C ALA A 113 6.58 8.77 -8.35
N PRO A 114 7.81 8.72 -8.90
CA PRO A 114 8.57 7.48 -9.05
C PRO A 114 8.96 6.81 -7.72
N VAL A 115 9.30 7.58 -6.68
CA VAL A 115 9.66 7.04 -5.36
C VAL A 115 8.44 6.43 -4.70
N TYR A 116 7.33 7.16 -4.68
CA TYR A 116 6.06 6.67 -4.15
C TYR A 116 5.54 5.45 -4.92
N ALA A 117 5.64 5.46 -6.25
CA ALA A 117 5.27 4.31 -7.07
C ALA A 117 6.11 3.07 -6.72
N GLY A 118 7.44 3.25 -6.57
CA GLY A 118 8.35 2.18 -6.19
C GLY A 118 7.99 1.56 -4.84
N THR A 119 7.66 2.38 -3.85
CA THR A 119 7.24 1.88 -2.52
C THR A 119 5.90 1.19 -2.55
N LYS A 120 4.91 1.72 -3.29
CA LYS A 120 3.60 1.09 -3.43
C LYS A 120 3.65 -0.21 -4.24
N HIS A 121 4.56 -0.32 -5.20
CA HIS A 121 4.92 -1.57 -5.86
C HIS A 121 5.51 -2.58 -4.88
N ALA A 122 6.41 -2.15 -3.98
CA ALA A 122 7.00 -3.01 -2.97
C ALA A 122 5.92 -3.58 -2.02
N VAL A 123 4.99 -2.74 -1.55
CA VAL A 123 3.85 -3.18 -0.71
C VAL A 123 3.01 -4.24 -1.42
N ARG A 124 2.64 -3.99 -2.68
CA ARG A 124 1.84 -4.95 -3.47
C ARG A 124 2.59 -6.28 -3.64
N ALA A 125 3.84 -6.23 -4.08
CA ALA A 125 4.64 -7.42 -4.31
C ALA A 125 4.87 -8.22 -3.02
N PHE A 126 5.24 -7.55 -1.94
CA PHE A 126 5.42 -8.15 -0.61
C PHE A 126 4.17 -8.89 -0.16
N THR A 127 3.00 -8.25 -0.21
CA THR A 127 1.73 -8.85 0.23
C THR A 127 1.33 -10.04 -0.65
N SER A 128 1.56 -9.94 -1.96
CA SER A 128 1.28 -11.04 -2.91
C SER A 128 2.19 -12.25 -2.69
N CYS A 129 3.44 -12.04 -2.25
CA CYS A 129 4.34 -13.14 -1.89
C CYS A 129 3.83 -13.89 -0.65
N LEU A 130 3.30 -13.18 0.35
CA LEU A 130 2.70 -13.81 1.54
C LEU A 130 1.47 -14.65 1.19
N SER A 131 0.64 -14.19 0.25
CA SER A 131 -0.58 -14.91 -0.15
C SER A 131 -0.33 -16.23 -0.89
N ILE A 132 0.91 -16.53 -1.27
CA ILE A 132 1.30 -17.78 -1.96
C ILE A 132 2.41 -18.53 -1.19
N ALA A 133 2.66 -18.13 0.05
CA ALA A 133 3.69 -18.76 0.88
C ALA A 133 3.37 -20.26 1.09
N PRO A 134 4.37 -21.15 1.06
CA PRO A 134 4.14 -22.58 1.24
C PRO A 134 3.53 -22.96 2.60
N ASP A 135 3.78 -22.16 3.65
CA ASP A 135 3.29 -22.38 5.01
C ASP A 135 1.96 -21.67 5.31
N LEU A 136 1.32 -21.08 4.28
CA LEU A 136 0.03 -20.40 4.42
C LEU A 136 -1.10 -21.33 4.92
N PRO A 137 -1.22 -22.60 4.47
CA PRO A 137 -2.26 -23.49 4.97
C PRO A 137 -2.19 -23.72 6.49
N GLU A 138 -0.99 -23.73 7.07
CA GLU A 138 -0.77 -23.88 8.51
C GLU A 138 -1.06 -22.58 9.28
N GLN A 139 -0.81 -21.42 8.66
CA GLN A 139 -1.06 -20.13 9.26
C GLN A 139 -2.56 -19.80 9.36
N ASP A 140 -3.37 -20.24 8.40
CA ASP A 140 -4.78 -19.88 8.22
C ASP A 140 -5.01 -18.36 8.21
N ILE A 141 -4.17 -17.66 7.43
CA ILE A 141 -4.25 -16.22 7.20
C ILE A 141 -4.53 -15.97 5.72
N GLU A 142 -5.44 -15.05 5.42
CA GLU A 142 -5.65 -14.53 4.07
C GLU A 142 -5.01 -13.15 3.91
N TYR A 143 -4.28 -12.93 2.81
CA TYR A 143 -3.67 -11.64 2.51
C TYR A 143 -4.36 -10.94 1.34
N GLY A 144 -4.73 -9.67 1.51
CA GLY A 144 -5.36 -8.83 0.49
C GLY A 144 -4.63 -7.50 0.31
N VAL A 145 -4.73 -6.92 -0.90
CA VAL A 145 -4.19 -5.61 -1.22
C VAL A 145 -5.32 -4.69 -1.69
N LEU A 146 -5.48 -3.55 -1.03
CA LEU A 146 -6.32 -2.47 -1.52
C LEU A 146 -5.45 -1.45 -2.27
N CYS A 147 -5.82 -1.11 -3.50
CA CYS A 147 -5.16 -0.11 -4.33
C CYS A 147 -6.14 1.03 -4.64
N PRO A 148 -6.27 2.04 -3.76
CA PRO A 148 -7.08 3.22 -4.02
C PRO A 148 -6.54 4.03 -5.21
N CYS A 149 -7.42 4.58 -6.03
CA CYS A 149 -7.06 5.72 -6.89
C CYS A 149 -6.93 7.01 -6.04
N PRO A 150 -6.51 8.16 -6.61
CA PRO A 150 -6.41 9.40 -5.86
C PRO A 150 -7.73 9.72 -5.17
N ALA A 151 -7.71 9.91 -3.86
CA ALA A 151 -8.89 10.15 -3.04
C ALA A 151 -8.89 11.59 -2.50
N ALA A 152 -10.08 12.11 -2.20
CA ALA A 152 -10.25 13.45 -1.62
C ALA A 152 -9.80 13.51 -0.15
N THR A 153 -8.51 13.28 0.10
CA THR A 153 -7.86 13.35 1.41
C THR A 153 -6.83 14.47 1.41
N ASP A 154 -6.50 15.01 2.58
CA ASP A 154 -5.46 16.03 2.73
C ASP A 154 -4.12 15.59 2.11
N MET A 155 -3.85 14.28 2.14
CA MET A 155 -2.69 13.64 1.52
C MET A 155 -2.56 14.00 0.03
N PHE A 156 -3.64 13.92 -0.74
CA PHE A 156 -3.64 14.23 -2.18
C PHE A 156 -4.00 15.69 -2.46
N MET A 157 -4.87 16.29 -1.65
CA MET A 157 -5.33 17.66 -1.86
C MET A 157 -4.22 18.68 -1.62
N ASN A 158 -3.26 18.40 -0.72
CA ASN A 158 -2.17 19.30 -0.34
C ASN A 158 -0.82 18.99 -1.03
N ILE A 159 -0.82 18.25 -2.14
CA ILE A 159 0.39 18.07 -2.97
C ILE A 159 0.73 19.37 -3.71
N ASP A 160 2.02 19.68 -3.76
CA ASP A 160 2.59 20.85 -4.39
C ASP A 160 3.86 20.48 -5.19
N ASN A 161 4.50 21.47 -5.82
CA ASN A 161 5.71 21.25 -6.62
C ASN A 161 6.97 20.97 -5.77
N GLU A 162 6.95 21.21 -4.46
CA GLU A 162 8.04 20.83 -3.57
C GLU A 162 8.00 19.34 -3.28
N LYS A 163 6.77 18.81 -3.14
CA LYS A 163 6.50 17.41 -2.85
C LYS A 163 6.53 16.53 -4.11
N VAL A 164 6.09 17.03 -5.25
CA VAL A 164 5.90 16.20 -6.46
C VAL A 164 6.57 16.85 -7.66
N ARG A 165 7.46 16.08 -8.32
CA ARG A 165 8.22 16.56 -9.48
C ARG A 165 7.25 16.85 -10.63
N HIS A 166 7.46 17.98 -11.30
CA HIS A 166 6.68 18.39 -12.47
C HIS A 166 5.16 18.51 -12.22
N LEU A 167 4.70 18.68 -10.98
CA LEU A 167 3.27 18.82 -10.68
C LEU A 167 2.60 19.97 -11.45
N HIS A 168 3.31 21.07 -11.69
CA HIS A 168 2.86 22.21 -12.50
C HIS A 168 2.45 21.84 -13.94
N THR A 169 2.87 20.67 -14.44
CA THR A 169 2.46 20.17 -15.77
C THR A 169 1.05 19.57 -15.73
N LEU A 170 0.55 19.21 -14.55
CA LEU A 170 -0.80 18.70 -14.35
C LEU A 170 -1.79 19.87 -14.27
N ARG A 171 -2.79 19.88 -15.16
CA ARG A 171 -3.83 20.91 -15.14
C ARG A 171 -4.72 20.73 -13.89
N PRO A 172 -5.12 21.80 -13.19
CA PRO A 172 -5.98 21.71 -12.00
C PRO A 172 -7.30 20.95 -12.23
N GLU A 173 -7.85 21.01 -13.44
CA GLU A 173 -9.06 20.31 -13.84
C GLU A 173 -8.86 18.80 -13.82
N VAL A 174 -7.68 18.32 -14.24
CA VAL A 174 -7.32 16.89 -14.20
C VAL A 174 -7.30 16.40 -12.76
N LYS A 175 -6.72 17.18 -11.84
CA LYS A 175 -6.71 16.84 -10.39
C LYS A 175 -8.12 16.62 -9.86
N LYS A 176 -9.09 17.47 -10.23
CA LYS A 176 -10.49 17.30 -9.81
C LYS A 176 -11.14 16.05 -10.39
N VAL A 177 -10.88 15.74 -11.66
CA VAL A 177 -11.48 14.59 -12.35
C VAL A 177 -10.95 13.26 -11.81
N ILE A 178 -9.65 13.18 -11.48
CA ILE A 178 -9.03 11.94 -10.97
C ILE A 178 -9.26 11.70 -9.47
N THR A 179 -9.77 12.70 -8.74
CA THR A 179 -9.99 12.58 -7.29
C THR A 179 -11.33 11.90 -7.02
N ALA A 180 -11.29 10.69 -6.49
CA ALA A 180 -12.47 9.97 -6.04
C ALA A 180 -12.94 10.46 -4.65
N PRO A 181 -14.26 10.47 -4.41
CA PRO A 181 -14.82 10.59 -3.06
C PRO A 181 -14.34 9.44 -2.17
N ILE A 182 -14.11 9.71 -0.88
CA ILE A 182 -13.56 8.73 0.08
C ILE A 182 -14.47 7.50 0.22
N GLU A 183 -15.78 7.68 0.04
CA GLU A 183 -16.79 6.63 0.09
C GLU A 183 -16.56 5.55 -0.99
N CYS A 184 -15.90 5.90 -2.10
CA CYS A 184 -15.50 4.91 -3.10
C CYS A 184 -14.42 3.98 -2.55
N ILE A 185 -13.48 4.52 -1.79
CA ILE A 185 -12.40 3.76 -1.17
C ILE A 185 -12.95 2.89 -0.04
N THR A 186 -13.84 3.45 0.80
CA THR A 186 -14.51 2.69 1.86
C THR A 186 -15.35 1.55 1.30
N ARG A 187 -16.07 1.75 0.19
CA ARG A 187 -16.80 0.66 -0.49
C ARG A 187 -15.87 -0.42 -1.03
N GLY A 188 -14.73 -0.03 -1.61
CA GLY A 188 -13.71 -0.98 -2.05
C GLY A 188 -13.17 -1.81 -0.90
N PHE A 189 -12.83 -1.16 0.22
CA PHE A 189 -12.42 -1.83 1.45
C PHE A 189 -13.49 -2.82 1.95
N LEU A 190 -14.75 -2.38 2.06
CA LEU A 190 -15.87 -3.24 2.47
C LEU A 190 -16.10 -4.40 1.50
N LYS A 191 -15.82 -4.22 0.20
CA LYS A 191 -15.92 -5.30 -0.78
C LYS A 191 -14.81 -6.34 -0.58
N LEU A 192 -13.58 -5.90 -0.31
CA LEU A 192 -12.44 -6.78 -0.11
C LEU A 192 -12.61 -7.63 1.16
N VAL A 193 -13.04 -6.99 2.24
CA VAL A 193 -13.22 -7.64 3.54
C VAL A 193 -14.42 -8.60 3.58
N SER A 194 -15.40 -8.41 2.71
CA SER A 194 -16.59 -9.27 2.60
C SER A 194 -16.45 -10.41 1.60
N LEU A 195 -15.26 -10.64 1.04
CA LEU A 195 -15.04 -11.78 0.14
C LEU A 195 -15.12 -13.10 0.92
N ASP A 196 -15.68 -14.13 0.29
CA ASP A 196 -15.62 -15.50 0.82
C ASP A 196 -14.17 -16.03 0.81
N GLN A 197 -13.42 -15.69 -0.25
CA GLN A 197 -11.99 -15.98 -0.40
C GLN A 197 -11.25 -14.70 -0.75
N MET A 198 -10.54 -14.13 0.23
CA MET A 198 -9.80 -12.88 0.06
C MET A 198 -8.34 -13.13 -0.36
N ASN A 199 -7.79 -14.29 -0.03
CA ASN A 199 -6.35 -14.51 -0.17
C ASN A 199 -5.85 -14.27 -1.62
N GLY A 200 -4.86 -13.39 -1.76
CA GLY A 200 -4.26 -12.97 -3.03
C GLY A 200 -5.05 -11.92 -3.80
N ALA A 201 -6.19 -11.44 -3.29
CA ALA A 201 -6.98 -10.42 -3.95
C ALA A 201 -6.25 -9.07 -3.96
N ILE A 202 -6.12 -8.48 -5.15
CA ILE A 202 -5.60 -7.12 -5.36
C ILE A 202 -6.75 -6.28 -5.93
N LEU A 203 -7.36 -5.42 -5.13
CA LEU A 203 -8.53 -4.64 -5.53
C LEU A 203 -8.14 -3.20 -5.85
N TYR A 204 -8.31 -2.81 -7.11
CA TYR A 204 -8.32 -1.40 -7.49
C TYR A 204 -9.67 -0.78 -7.13
N ALA A 205 -9.66 0.31 -6.34
CA ALA A 205 -10.87 1.00 -5.90
C ALA A 205 -10.88 2.45 -6.39
N CYS A 206 -11.80 2.78 -7.28
CA CYS A 206 -11.98 4.14 -7.77
C CYS A 206 -13.46 4.53 -7.94
N GLN A 207 -13.70 5.79 -8.27
CA GLN A 207 -15.07 6.31 -8.47
C GLN A 207 -15.78 5.65 -9.66
N THR A 208 -15.04 5.39 -10.74
CA THR A 208 -15.61 4.89 -12.01
C THR A 208 -15.59 3.37 -12.11
N GLU A 209 -14.67 2.70 -11.42
CA GLU A 209 -14.52 1.25 -11.46
C GLU A 209 -13.96 0.67 -10.16
N MET A 210 -14.35 -0.57 -9.87
CA MET A 210 -13.76 -1.43 -8.84
C MET A 210 -13.40 -2.76 -9.50
N THR A 211 -12.11 -3.04 -9.59
CA THR A 211 -11.62 -4.14 -10.44
C THR A 211 -10.55 -4.92 -9.71
N PHE A 212 -10.68 -6.25 -9.66
CA PHE A 212 -9.60 -7.12 -9.20
C PHE A 212 -8.50 -7.15 -10.26
N ARG A 213 -7.25 -6.96 -9.83
CA ARG A 213 -6.07 -6.88 -10.69
C ARG A 213 -5.21 -8.12 -10.49
N ARG A 214 -4.49 -8.45 -11.56
CA ARG A 214 -3.47 -9.49 -11.58
C ARG A 214 -2.29 -8.95 -12.38
N MET A 215 -1.09 -9.11 -11.84
CA MET A 215 0.15 -8.85 -12.58
C MET A 215 0.59 -10.16 -13.22
N ASP A 216 0.55 -10.23 -14.55
CA ASP A 216 1.12 -11.35 -15.28
C ASP A 216 2.50 -10.94 -15.82
N ASN A 217 3.48 -11.79 -15.59
CA ASN A 217 4.73 -11.71 -16.35
C ASN A 217 4.42 -12.20 -17.76
N VAL A 218 4.11 -11.27 -18.66
CA VAL A 218 4.06 -11.54 -20.10
C VAL A 218 5.48 -11.94 -20.52
N GLY A 219 5.70 -13.24 -20.67
CA GLY A 219 6.99 -13.89 -20.77
C GLY A 219 8.11 -13.01 -21.34
N VAL A 220 9.14 -12.82 -20.52
CA VAL A 220 10.46 -12.26 -20.86
C VAL A 220 10.76 -12.37 -22.35
N GLY A 221 11.00 -11.23 -22.99
CA GLY A 221 11.44 -11.15 -24.37
C GLY A 221 12.60 -12.12 -24.68
N ALA A 222 12.71 -12.48 -25.96
CA ALA A 222 13.66 -13.45 -26.55
C ALA A 222 14.69 -14.04 -25.57
N THR A 223 14.51 -15.26 -25.04
CA THR A 223 15.53 -15.88 -24.17
C THR A 223 16.92 -15.83 -24.82
N TRP A 224 17.86 -15.09 -24.24
CA TRP A 224 19.23 -15.00 -24.75
C TRP A 224 20.02 -16.25 -24.33
N PRO A 225 20.73 -16.92 -25.26
CA PRO A 225 21.64 -18.01 -24.90
C PRO A 225 22.71 -17.49 -23.92
N THR A 226 22.96 -18.23 -22.85
CA THR A 226 23.88 -17.89 -21.74
C THR A 226 25.38 -17.85 -22.11
N GLY A 227 25.71 -17.62 -23.38
CA GLY A 227 27.09 -17.67 -23.90
C GLY A 227 27.47 -16.55 -24.87
N GLU A 228 26.56 -15.64 -25.24
CA GLU A 228 26.90 -14.47 -26.05
C GLU A 228 26.72 -13.20 -25.22
N PRO A 229 27.74 -12.30 -25.15
CA PRO A 229 27.54 -11.00 -24.52
C PRO A 229 26.42 -10.27 -25.25
N PRO A 230 25.55 -9.53 -24.53
CA PRO A 230 24.45 -8.80 -25.16
C PRO A 230 25.03 -7.94 -26.28
N LYS A 231 24.54 -8.13 -27.52
CA LYS A 231 24.82 -7.17 -28.60
C LYS A 231 24.40 -5.80 -28.08
N LYS A 232 25.41 -4.92 -27.92
CA LYS A 232 25.34 -3.51 -27.52
C LYS A 232 23.92 -2.96 -27.63
N MET A 233 23.27 -2.75 -26.49
CA MET A 233 21.87 -2.34 -26.41
C MET A 233 21.62 -1.00 -27.10
N LEU A 234 20.37 -0.85 -27.55
CA LEU A 234 19.65 0.38 -27.91
C LEU A 234 20.03 1.65 -27.14
N PHE A 235 20.53 1.51 -25.90
CA PHE A 235 21.01 2.60 -25.05
C PHE A 235 22.26 3.29 -25.59
N ASP A 236 23.20 2.55 -26.19
CA ASP A 236 24.39 3.15 -26.82
C ASP A 236 24.00 3.89 -28.11
N GLN A 237 23.05 3.34 -28.87
CA GLN A 237 22.50 4.00 -30.07
C GLN A 237 21.74 5.28 -29.68
N MET A 238 20.90 5.23 -28.65
CA MET A 238 20.23 6.41 -28.10
C MET A 238 21.22 7.43 -27.52
N TYR A 239 22.26 6.98 -26.83
CA TYR A 239 23.28 7.86 -26.27
C TYR A 239 24.08 8.54 -27.38
N GLU A 240 24.49 7.81 -28.42
CA GLU A 240 25.15 8.41 -29.58
C GLU A 240 24.23 9.33 -30.39
N ASP A 241 22.94 9.00 -30.54
CA ASP A 241 21.95 9.88 -31.20
C ASP A 241 21.72 11.18 -30.40
N ILE A 242 21.74 11.10 -29.06
CA ILE A 242 21.61 12.27 -28.16
C ILE A 242 22.89 13.12 -28.19
N VAL A 243 24.07 12.51 -28.19
CA VAL A 243 25.36 13.23 -28.30
C VAL A 243 25.48 13.90 -29.66
N ALA A 244 25.11 13.21 -30.74
CA ALA A 244 25.13 13.77 -32.10
C ALA A 244 24.15 14.95 -32.30
N GLN A 245 23.03 14.99 -31.58
CA GLN A 245 22.12 16.14 -31.58
C GLN A 245 22.58 17.31 -30.71
N GLY A 246 23.47 17.05 -29.73
CA GLY A 246 24.06 18.08 -28.85
C GLY A 246 25.21 18.85 -29.49
N GLU A 247 25.93 18.25 -30.44
CA GLU A 247 27.05 18.89 -31.17
C GLU A 247 26.61 19.71 -32.40
N ALA A 248 25.32 19.65 -32.75
CA ALA A 248 24.73 20.38 -33.89
C ALA A 248 24.12 21.76 -33.51
N LYS A 249 24.53 22.36 -32.38
CA LYS A 249 24.15 23.72 -31.97
C LYS A 249 25.35 24.65 -31.87
#